data_AF-A0A383C483-F1
#
_entry.id   AF-A0A383C483-F1
#
_cell.length_a   1.000
_cell.length_b   1.000
_cell.length_c   1.000
_cell.angle_alpha   90.00
_cell.angle_beta   90.00
_cell.angle_gamma   90.00
#
_symmetry.space_group_name_H-M   'P 1'
#
loop_
_entity.id
_entity.type
_entity.pdbx_description
1 polymer ?
#
loop_
_entity_poly.entity_id
_entity_poly.type
_entity_poly.pdbx_seq_one_letter_code
_entity_poly.pdbx_strand_id
1 'polypeptide(L)'
;DGLTALVEILELLTDPNNADSDGDGFNDGVETKTGIYVDASNTGTDPTKEDTDGDGLLDGDEAPRSNPVMADTDSDGYPDGREIQGGSSPTNANSTPGLPMVIAYWPFDDRSEQTANLAPNGKAGKLVGPDELPEYVPGHTGEEGDYALFFDGYEDYVTIGGGQGGEGNWQHLAITYDNELEIKKLYIDGELAAESNDSVYPNDTTPFNIGAGQDQGTGFFFVGDIDDIGLWNGALAQDEIK
;
A
#
# COMPACT_ATOMS: atom_id res chain seq x y z
N ASP A 1 -32.59 12.08 -11.69
CA ASP A 1 -31.51 13.02 -11.35
C ASP A 1 -31.92 14.50 -11.53
N GLY A 2 -32.74 14.87 -12.52
CA GLY A 2 -33.26 16.24 -12.68
C GLY A 2 -32.55 17.06 -13.75
N LEU A 3 -31.62 16.45 -14.49
CA LEU A 3 -30.94 17.05 -15.62
C LEU A 3 -31.72 16.84 -16.92
N THR A 4 -31.26 17.52 -17.97
CA THR A 4 -31.74 17.26 -19.33
C THR A 4 -30.68 16.43 -20.05
N ALA A 5 -31.12 15.56 -20.97
CA ALA A 5 -30.20 14.78 -21.81
C ALA A 5 -29.14 15.64 -22.54
N LEU A 6 -29.41 16.94 -22.78
CA LEU A 6 -28.43 17.85 -23.36
C LEU A 6 -27.29 18.17 -22.39
N VAL A 7 -27.61 18.39 -21.11
CA VAL A 7 -26.63 18.67 -20.04
C VAL A 7 -25.79 17.42 -19.76
N GLU A 8 -26.45 16.27 -19.63
CA GLU A 8 -25.78 14.98 -19.38
C GLU A 8 -24.79 14.64 -20.51
N ILE A 9 -25.21 14.74 -21.79
CA ILE A 9 -24.36 14.37 -22.92
C ILE A 9 -23.24 15.39 -23.21
N LEU A 10 -23.47 16.70 -23.01
CA LEU A 10 -22.53 17.75 -23.45
C LEU A 10 -21.71 18.42 -22.35
N GLU A 11 -22.20 18.42 -21.11
CA GLU A 11 -21.56 19.15 -20.00
C GLU A 11 -20.97 18.18 -18.96
N LEU A 12 -21.75 17.21 -18.48
CA LEU A 12 -21.31 16.30 -17.43
C LEU A 12 -20.69 15.00 -17.97
N LEU A 13 -21.03 14.62 -19.20
CA LEU A 13 -20.61 13.38 -19.87
C LEU A 13 -21.18 12.11 -19.22
N THR A 14 -22.41 12.20 -18.72
CA THR A 14 -23.15 11.12 -18.04
C THR A 14 -24.20 10.47 -18.96
N ASP A 15 -24.83 9.36 -18.54
CA ASP A 15 -25.86 8.66 -19.32
C ASP A 15 -27.28 9.16 -18.97
N PRO A 16 -28.02 9.78 -19.91
CA PRO A 16 -29.40 10.25 -19.66
C PRO A 16 -30.42 9.20 -19.24
N ASN A 17 -30.08 7.92 -19.33
CA ASN A 17 -30.93 6.81 -18.91
C ASN A 17 -30.47 6.16 -17.59
N ASN A 18 -29.38 6.64 -17.02
CA ASN A 18 -28.86 6.23 -15.73
C ASN A 18 -28.79 7.45 -14.80
N ALA A 19 -29.50 7.41 -13.68
CA ALA A 19 -29.57 8.55 -12.79
C ALA A 19 -28.31 8.74 -11.91
N ASP A 20 -27.46 7.72 -11.86
CA ASP A 20 -26.24 7.58 -11.06
C ASP A 20 -25.20 6.90 -11.97
N SER A 21 -24.45 7.71 -12.72
CA SER A 21 -23.69 7.25 -13.88
C SER A 21 -22.41 6.50 -13.53
N ASP A 22 -21.78 6.78 -12.40
CA ASP A 22 -20.59 6.09 -11.90
C ASP A 22 -20.88 5.09 -10.78
N GLY A 23 -22.06 5.11 -10.17
CA GLY A 23 -22.53 4.07 -9.26
C GLY A 23 -22.03 4.22 -7.83
N ASP A 24 -21.68 5.43 -7.41
CA ASP A 24 -21.14 5.75 -6.09
C ASP A 24 -22.24 5.94 -5.02
N GLY A 25 -23.50 6.08 -5.46
CA GLY A 25 -24.67 6.28 -4.62
C GLY A 25 -25.28 7.69 -4.68
N PHE A 26 -24.65 8.64 -5.38
CA PHE A 26 -25.22 9.93 -5.73
C PHE A 26 -25.92 9.90 -7.10
N ASN A 27 -26.78 10.87 -7.36
CA ASN A 27 -27.36 11.01 -8.69
C ASN A 27 -26.60 12.10 -9.44
N ASP A 28 -26.41 11.97 -10.75
CA ASP A 28 -25.68 12.93 -11.59
C ASP A 28 -26.08 14.41 -11.34
N GLY A 29 -27.37 14.63 -11.02
CA GLY A 29 -27.93 15.96 -10.76
C GLY A 29 -27.49 16.63 -9.45
N VAL A 30 -26.95 15.89 -8.46
CA VAL A 30 -26.39 16.48 -7.23
C VAL A 30 -24.88 16.73 -7.34
N GLU A 31 -24.25 16.11 -8.33
CA GLU A 31 -22.81 16.11 -8.55
C GLU A 31 -22.41 17.19 -9.56
N THR A 32 -22.20 18.39 -9.05
CA THR A 32 -22.12 19.58 -9.90
C THR A 32 -20.80 19.76 -10.63
N LYS A 33 -19.81 18.88 -10.41
CA LYS A 33 -18.45 18.94 -10.98
C LYS A 33 -17.75 20.28 -10.73
N THR A 34 -18.14 20.97 -9.65
CA THR A 34 -17.61 22.29 -9.28
C THR A 34 -16.32 22.21 -8.46
N GLY A 35 -16.03 21.05 -7.88
CA GLY A 35 -14.95 20.88 -6.90
C GLY A 35 -15.19 21.62 -5.58
N ILE A 36 -16.45 21.95 -5.28
CA ILE A 36 -16.84 22.64 -4.04
C ILE A 36 -18.00 21.87 -3.40
N TYR A 37 -17.70 21.18 -2.30
CA TYR A 37 -18.71 20.52 -1.49
C TYR A 37 -19.55 21.53 -0.70
N VAL A 38 -20.87 21.45 -0.86
CA VAL A 38 -21.83 22.25 -0.09
C VAL A 38 -22.58 21.36 0.90
N ASP A 39 -23.21 20.30 0.40
CA ASP A 39 -23.91 19.26 1.17
C ASP A 39 -24.27 18.08 0.24
N ALA A 40 -24.96 17.05 0.75
CA ALA A 40 -25.38 15.88 -0.02
C ALA A 40 -26.37 16.15 -1.17
N SER A 41 -26.88 17.38 -1.33
CA SER A 41 -27.71 17.80 -2.46
C SER A 41 -26.96 18.64 -3.50
N ASN A 42 -25.72 19.01 -3.19
CA ASN A 42 -24.77 19.66 -4.09
C ASN A 42 -23.34 19.31 -3.62
N THR A 43 -22.88 18.16 -4.08
CA THR A 43 -21.64 17.53 -3.60
C THR A 43 -20.40 18.16 -4.22
N GLY A 44 -20.54 18.78 -5.40
CA GLY A 44 -19.41 19.31 -6.15
C GLY A 44 -18.51 18.24 -6.79
N THR A 45 -18.84 16.96 -6.61
CA THR A 45 -18.17 15.78 -7.15
C THR A 45 -18.35 15.64 -8.65
N ASP A 46 -17.55 14.78 -9.29
CA ASP A 46 -17.62 14.49 -10.72
C ASP A 46 -18.48 13.25 -10.97
N PRO A 47 -19.66 13.36 -11.61
CA PRO A 47 -20.64 12.26 -11.79
C PRO A 47 -20.21 11.14 -12.74
N THR A 48 -18.93 11.10 -13.08
CA THR A 48 -18.31 10.09 -13.93
C THR A 48 -17.16 9.37 -13.22
N LYS A 49 -17.01 9.61 -11.92
CA LYS A 49 -15.96 9.09 -11.07
C LYS A 49 -16.54 8.71 -9.72
N GLU A 50 -16.49 7.43 -9.44
CA GLU A 50 -16.96 6.88 -8.17
C GLU A 50 -16.24 7.43 -6.92
N ASP A 51 -15.03 7.95 -7.10
CA ASP A 51 -14.16 8.60 -6.10
C ASP A 51 -13.54 9.85 -6.77
N THR A 52 -14.05 11.04 -6.41
CA THR A 52 -13.71 12.29 -7.10
C THR A 52 -12.30 12.77 -6.78
N ASP A 53 -11.86 12.66 -5.52
CA ASP A 53 -10.59 13.19 -5.04
C ASP A 53 -9.47 12.14 -4.95
N GLY A 54 -9.81 10.87 -5.09
CA GLY A 54 -8.89 9.75 -5.27
C GLY A 54 -8.29 9.22 -3.98
N ASP A 55 -9.00 9.31 -2.87
CA ASP A 55 -8.52 8.91 -1.55
C ASP A 55 -8.81 7.44 -1.18
N GLY A 56 -9.65 6.77 -1.97
CA GLY A 56 -10.08 5.39 -1.81
C GLY A 56 -11.44 5.19 -1.14
N LEU A 57 -12.20 6.25 -0.87
CA LEU A 57 -13.63 6.20 -0.54
C LEU A 57 -14.48 6.63 -1.72
N LEU A 58 -15.69 6.09 -1.79
CA LEU A 58 -16.68 6.54 -2.76
C LEU A 58 -17.30 7.85 -2.28
N ASP A 59 -17.60 8.79 -3.19
CA ASP A 59 -18.12 10.10 -2.77
C ASP A 59 -19.41 9.96 -1.93
N GLY A 60 -20.28 9.01 -2.30
CA GLY A 60 -21.48 8.61 -1.55
C GLY A 60 -21.23 8.06 -0.14
N ASP A 61 -20.08 7.42 0.11
CA ASP A 61 -19.67 6.95 1.44
C ASP A 61 -19.05 8.06 2.29
N GLU A 62 -18.46 9.06 1.63
CA GLU A 62 -17.83 10.21 2.26
C GLU A 62 -18.84 11.23 2.76
N ALA A 63 -19.86 11.60 2.01
CA ALA A 63 -20.82 12.61 2.47
C ALA A 63 -21.92 11.99 3.34
N PRO A 64 -22.02 12.27 4.67
CA PRO A 64 -21.47 13.44 5.38
C PRO A 64 -20.35 13.13 6.40
N ARG A 65 -19.67 11.99 6.29
CA ARG A 65 -18.54 11.56 7.13
C ARG A 65 -17.27 12.42 6.92
N SER A 66 -16.96 12.81 5.69
CA SER A 66 -15.83 13.62 5.22
C SER A 66 -16.27 14.55 4.06
N ASN A 67 -15.32 15.15 3.35
CA ASN A 67 -15.54 16.04 2.23
C ASN A 67 -15.09 15.38 0.90
N PRO A 68 -16.03 14.97 0.02
CA PRO A 68 -15.76 14.15 -1.16
C PRO A 68 -15.02 14.83 -2.32
N VAL A 69 -14.49 16.04 -2.10
CA VAL A 69 -13.65 16.74 -3.07
C VAL A 69 -12.30 17.12 -2.46
N MET A 70 -12.00 16.59 -1.29
CA MET A 70 -10.80 16.82 -0.51
C MET A 70 -10.32 15.52 0.11
N ALA A 71 -9.33 14.89 -0.55
CA ALA A 71 -8.80 13.61 -0.13
C ALA A 71 -8.30 13.55 1.32
N ASP A 72 -8.02 14.68 1.96
CA ASP A 72 -7.64 14.81 3.38
C ASP A 72 -8.46 15.98 3.95
N THR A 73 -9.59 15.66 4.58
CA THR A 73 -10.60 16.65 4.97
C THR A 73 -10.14 17.55 6.11
N ASP A 74 -9.36 17.03 7.05
CA ASP A 74 -8.88 17.78 8.22
C ASP A 74 -7.44 18.30 8.09
N SER A 75 -6.76 17.93 7.00
CA SER A 75 -5.43 18.37 6.62
C SER A 75 -4.33 17.97 7.59
N ASP A 76 -4.47 16.79 8.22
CA ASP A 76 -3.45 16.24 9.11
C ASP A 76 -2.38 15.38 8.39
N GLY A 77 -2.59 15.12 7.10
CA GLY A 77 -1.71 14.36 6.24
C GLY A 77 -2.14 12.91 5.99
N TYR A 78 -3.25 12.45 6.56
CA TYR A 78 -3.86 11.15 6.27
C TYR A 78 -5.12 11.33 5.42
N PRO A 79 -5.22 10.66 4.26
CA PRO A 79 -6.43 10.72 3.47
C PRO A 79 -7.63 10.07 4.18
N ASP A 80 -8.85 10.55 3.94
CA ASP A 80 -10.05 10.18 4.71
C ASP A 80 -10.35 8.68 4.62
N GLY A 81 -10.17 8.07 3.46
CA GLY A 81 -10.27 6.63 3.26
C GLY A 81 -9.32 5.83 4.13
N ARG A 82 -8.12 6.36 4.38
CA ARG A 82 -7.15 5.72 5.27
C ARG A 82 -7.57 5.85 6.72
N GLU A 83 -8.13 6.99 7.09
CA GLU A 83 -8.63 7.21 8.44
C GLU A 83 -9.78 6.27 8.77
N ILE A 84 -10.77 6.17 7.88
CA ILE A 84 -11.91 5.27 8.07
C ILE A 84 -11.45 3.81 8.14
N GLN A 85 -10.52 3.39 7.28
CA GLN A 85 -9.95 2.03 7.32
C GLN A 85 -9.17 1.77 8.62
N GLY A 86 -8.41 2.75 9.09
CA GLY A 86 -7.66 2.71 10.35
C GLY A 86 -8.50 2.92 11.60
N GLY A 87 -9.82 3.11 11.45
CA GLY A 87 -10.76 3.34 12.56
C GLY A 87 -10.58 4.71 13.25
N SER A 88 -9.94 5.66 12.57
CA SER A 88 -9.78 7.04 13.00
C SER A 88 -10.85 7.94 12.36
N SER A 89 -10.70 9.27 12.48
CA SER A 89 -11.80 10.20 12.24
C SER A 89 -11.36 11.22 11.19
N PRO A 90 -11.90 11.17 9.95
CA PRO A 90 -11.49 12.01 8.80
C PRO A 90 -11.74 13.52 8.95
N THR A 91 -12.20 13.95 10.12
CA THR A 91 -12.62 15.34 10.39
C THR A 91 -11.98 15.87 11.67
N ASN A 92 -11.01 15.15 12.22
CA ASN A 92 -10.33 15.51 13.45
C ASN A 92 -8.83 15.20 13.36
N ALA A 93 -8.05 16.23 13.06
CA ALA A 93 -6.60 16.19 12.86
C ALA A 93 -5.75 15.68 14.05
N ASN A 94 -6.38 15.32 15.17
CA ASN A 94 -5.70 14.67 16.31
C ASN A 94 -6.05 13.17 16.42
N SER A 95 -6.84 12.66 15.48
CA SER A 95 -7.31 11.29 15.43
C SER A 95 -6.65 10.61 14.24
N THR A 96 -5.38 10.27 14.35
CA THR A 96 -4.65 9.63 13.26
C THR A 96 -4.94 8.12 13.20
N PRO A 97 -4.90 7.47 12.03
CA PRO A 97 -5.03 6.03 11.90
C PRO A 97 -3.84 5.38 12.59
N GLY A 98 -4.07 4.81 13.77
CA GLY A 98 -3.03 4.28 14.67
C GLY A 98 -2.34 3.00 14.18
N LEU A 99 -2.45 2.66 12.90
CA LEU A 99 -1.81 1.49 12.29
C LEU A 99 -0.75 1.95 11.29
N PRO A 100 0.48 1.42 11.37
CA PRO A 100 1.46 1.58 10.29
C PRO A 100 0.86 1.13 8.96
N MET A 101 1.08 1.90 7.90
CA MET A 101 0.51 1.60 6.59
C MET A 101 1.45 0.71 5.80
N VAL A 102 0.93 -0.37 5.20
CA VAL A 102 1.67 -1.14 4.19
C VAL A 102 1.92 -0.23 3.00
N ILE A 103 3.18 0.10 2.76
CA ILE A 103 3.61 0.86 1.58
C ILE A 103 4.09 -0.05 0.46
N ALA A 104 4.38 -1.32 0.78
CA ALA A 104 4.69 -2.32 -0.21
C ALA A 104 4.44 -3.74 0.31
N TYR A 105 3.93 -4.63 -0.54
CA TYR A 105 3.70 -6.04 -0.21
C TYR A 105 3.90 -6.94 -1.44
N TRP A 106 4.76 -7.95 -1.34
CA TRP A 106 4.99 -8.97 -2.37
C TRP A 106 4.79 -10.37 -1.79
N PRO A 107 3.74 -11.08 -2.23
CA PRO A 107 3.48 -12.46 -1.78
C PRO A 107 4.18 -13.52 -2.66
N PHE A 108 4.86 -13.14 -3.75
CA PHE A 108 5.53 -14.05 -4.72
C PHE A 108 4.74 -15.25 -5.27
N ASP A 109 3.42 -15.28 -5.06
CA ASP A 109 2.48 -16.26 -5.60
C ASP A 109 2.34 -16.24 -7.14
N ASP A 110 2.85 -15.21 -7.82
CA ASP A 110 2.80 -15.06 -9.27
C ASP A 110 4.09 -15.54 -9.95
N ARG A 111 3.98 -16.52 -10.87
CA ARG A 111 5.14 -17.09 -11.60
C ARG A 111 5.61 -16.24 -12.80
N SER A 112 5.75 -14.93 -12.63
CA SER A 112 6.06 -13.98 -13.72
C SER A 112 7.37 -13.21 -13.57
N GLU A 113 8.00 -12.82 -14.69
CA GLU A 113 9.22 -12.00 -14.71
C GLU A 113 9.06 -10.59 -14.06
N GLN A 114 7.82 -10.16 -13.81
CA GLN A 114 7.48 -9.02 -12.98
C GLN A 114 6.68 -9.51 -11.79
N THR A 115 7.08 -9.10 -10.59
CA THR A 115 6.37 -9.43 -9.35
C THR A 115 5.48 -8.28 -8.96
N ALA A 116 4.19 -8.54 -8.73
CA ALA A 116 3.25 -7.49 -8.36
C ALA A 116 3.48 -7.03 -6.92
N ASN A 117 3.58 -5.71 -6.72
CA ASN A 117 3.39 -5.10 -5.39
C ASN A 117 1.89 -4.92 -5.17
N LEU A 118 1.32 -5.58 -4.17
CA LEU A 118 -0.12 -5.55 -3.86
C LEU A 118 -0.52 -4.42 -2.89
N ALA A 119 0.39 -3.51 -2.54
CA ALA A 119 0.03 -2.34 -1.74
C ALA A 119 -0.92 -1.37 -2.49
N PRO A 120 -1.72 -0.55 -1.78
CA PRO A 120 -2.79 0.27 -2.36
C PRO A 120 -2.39 1.20 -3.53
N ASN A 121 -1.09 1.50 -3.72
CA ASN A 121 -0.56 2.33 -4.81
C ASN A 121 0.62 1.66 -5.55
N GLY A 122 0.66 0.33 -5.55
CA GLY A 122 1.83 -0.46 -5.92
C GLY A 122 2.30 -0.32 -7.37
N LYS A 123 3.62 -0.28 -7.56
CA LYS A 123 4.28 -0.52 -8.85
C LYS A 123 4.87 -1.92 -8.83
N ALA A 124 4.71 -2.66 -9.93
CA ALA A 124 5.33 -3.97 -10.08
C ALA A 124 6.87 -3.88 -9.98
N GLY A 125 7.47 -4.84 -9.29
CA GLY A 125 8.90 -5.08 -9.30
C GLY A 125 9.29 -5.87 -10.55
N LYS A 126 10.53 -5.72 -10.99
CA LYS A 126 11.11 -6.54 -12.06
C LYS A 126 12.12 -7.51 -11.45
N LEU A 127 11.99 -8.79 -11.78
CA LEU A 127 13.02 -9.78 -11.48
C LEU A 127 14.23 -9.54 -12.38
N VAL A 128 15.42 -9.45 -11.77
CA VAL A 128 16.67 -9.23 -12.49
C VAL A 128 17.61 -10.39 -12.17
N GLY A 129 18.06 -11.09 -13.21
CA GLY A 129 19.12 -12.09 -13.17
C GLY A 129 19.97 -11.98 -14.45
N PRO A 130 21.29 -12.23 -14.39
CA PRO A 130 22.20 -11.95 -15.50
C PRO A 130 22.11 -12.95 -16.65
N ASP A 131 21.71 -14.21 -16.39
CA ASP A 131 21.78 -15.28 -17.40
C ASP A 131 20.65 -16.34 -17.32
N GLU A 132 20.02 -16.54 -16.14
CA GLU A 132 18.84 -17.39 -15.97
C GLU A 132 17.75 -16.64 -15.19
N LEU A 133 16.48 -16.97 -15.43
CA LEU A 133 15.36 -16.40 -14.69
C LEU A 133 15.33 -17.03 -13.28
N PRO A 134 15.03 -16.27 -12.22
CA PRO A 134 14.94 -16.83 -10.87
C PRO A 134 13.91 -17.97 -10.80
N GLU A 135 14.22 -18.97 -9.98
CA GLU A 135 13.44 -20.21 -9.86
C GLU A 135 12.32 -20.04 -8.82
N TYR A 136 11.10 -20.46 -9.19
CA TYR A 136 9.98 -20.54 -8.26
C TYR A 136 9.94 -21.90 -7.59
N VAL A 137 9.80 -21.91 -6.27
CA VAL A 137 9.69 -23.12 -5.43
C VAL A 137 8.37 -23.10 -4.63
N PRO A 138 7.92 -24.24 -4.06
CA PRO A 138 6.78 -24.22 -3.15
C PRO A 138 6.99 -23.24 -1.98
N GLY A 139 5.98 -22.41 -1.70
CA GLY A 139 6.03 -21.37 -0.66
C GLY A 139 5.86 -21.91 0.76
N HIS A 140 5.48 -21.02 1.68
CA HIS A 140 5.47 -21.32 3.11
C HIS A 140 4.56 -22.50 3.50
N THR A 141 3.36 -22.52 2.93
CA THR A 141 2.30 -23.48 3.23
C THR A 141 2.41 -24.76 2.40
N GLY A 142 3.07 -24.69 1.23
CA GLY A 142 3.20 -25.78 0.29
C GLY A 142 1.89 -26.14 -0.44
N GLU A 143 0.87 -25.30 -0.32
CA GLU A 143 -0.42 -25.44 -1.00
C GLU A 143 -0.33 -24.98 -2.47
N GLU A 144 -1.29 -25.39 -3.29
CA GLU A 144 -1.34 -24.98 -4.69
C GLU A 144 -1.61 -23.48 -4.81
N GLY A 145 -0.66 -22.74 -5.40
CA GLY A 145 -0.76 -21.28 -5.58
C GLY A 145 0.14 -20.48 -4.65
N ASP A 146 0.74 -21.14 -3.65
CA ASP A 146 1.68 -20.57 -2.69
C ASP A 146 3.12 -20.85 -3.15
N TYR A 147 3.83 -19.81 -3.57
CA TYR A 147 5.16 -19.92 -4.18
C TYR A 147 6.14 -18.92 -3.59
N ALA A 148 7.38 -19.37 -3.42
CA ALA A 148 8.49 -18.52 -3.05
C ALA A 148 9.49 -18.36 -4.21
N LEU A 149 10.31 -17.32 -4.14
CA LEU A 149 11.49 -17.17 -4.99
C LEU A 149 12.70 -17.83 -4.32
N PHE A 150 13.35 -18.73 -5.05
CA PHE A 150 14.65 -19.28 -4.65
C PHE A 150 15.76 -18.35 -5.11
N PHE A 151 16.51 -17.80 -4.14
CA PHE A 151 17.72 -17.03 -4.38
C PHE A 151 18.92 -17.97 -4.23
N ASP A 152 19.56 -18.30 -5.35
CA ASP A 152 20.62 -19.33 -5.38
C ASP A 152 22.01 -18.79 -4.94
N GLY A 153 22.11 -17.49 -4.68
CA GLY A 153 23.34 -16.79 -4.32
C GLY A 153 24.12 -16.20 -5.49
N TYR A 154 23.63 -16.28 -6.73
CA TYR A 154 24.22 -15.71 -7.94
C TYR A 154 23.31 -14.64 -8.56
N GLU A 155 23.52 -13.37 -8.19
CA GLU A 155 22.90 -12.20 -8.85
C GLU A 155 21.35 -12.15 -8.90
N ASP A 156 20.64 -13.07 -8.25
CA ASP A 156 19.19 -12.99 -8.03
C ASP A 156 18.86 -11.94 -6.97
N TYR A 157 18.09 -10.92 -7.34
CA TYR A 157 17.51 -9.98 -6.37
C TYR A 157 16.25 -9.30 -6.90
N VAL A 158 15.25 -9.18 -6.03
CA VAL A 158 14.18 -8.19 -6.20
C VAL A 158 14.68 -6.94 -5.52
N THR A 159 14.52 -5.75 -6.04
CA THR A 159 15.01 -4.60 -5.27
C THR A 159 13.93 -4.24 -4.23
N ILE A 160 14.05 -4.49 -2.87
CA ILE A 160 13.47 -3.77 -1.67
C ILE A 160 13.78 -4.44 -0.24
N GLY A 161 14.88 -4.14 0.51
CA GLY A 161 15.55 -4.98 1.58
C GLY A 161 15.45 -4.97 3.13
N GLY A 162 16.54 -5.46 3.76
CA GLY A 162 16.86 -5.45 5.20
C GLY A 162 16.45 -6.69 6.02
N GLY A 163 17.41 -7.57 6.35
CA GLY A 163 17.31 -8.55 7.44
C GLY A 163 17.72 -9.99 7.07
N GLN A 164 18.44 -10.70 7.96
CA GLN A 164 18.99 -12.05 7.73
C GLN A 164 18.37 -13.12 8.65
N GLY A 165 18.14 -14.32 8.13
CA GLY A 165 17.81 -15.55 8.88
C GLY A 165 18.24 -16.80 8.09
N GLY A 166 18.73 -17.83 8.80
CA GLY A 166 19.43 -18.99 8.24
C GLY A 166 18.58 -20.24 7.98
N GLU A 167 19.24 -21.26 7.44
CA GLU A 167 18.68 -22.48 6.83
C GLU A 167 17.74 -23.33 7.74
N GLY A 168 16.63 -23.75 7.15
CA GLY A 168 16.05 -25.08 7.35
C GLY A 168 14.59 -25.17 7.77
N ASN A 169 13.96 -24.05 8.15
CA ASN A 169 12.52 -23.91 8.31
C ASN A 169 12.14 -22.46 7.98
N TRP A 170 10.93 -22.25 7.46
CA TRP A 170 10.37 -20.91 7.31
C TRP A 170 10.36 -20.18 8.66
N GLN A 171 10.72 -18.91 8.64
CA GLN A 171 10.78 -18.05 9.80
C GLN A 171 10.23 -16.68 9.45
N HIS A 172 9.33 -16.17 10.29
CA HIS A 172 8.82 -14.81 10.11
C HIS A 172 9.80 -13.83 10.76
N LEU A 173 10.34 -12.90 9.96
CA LEU A 173 11.25 -11.85 10.43
C LEU A 173 10.60 -10.49 10.25
N ALA A 174 10.57 -9.69 11.31
CA ALA A 174 10.15 -8.30 11.23
C ALA A 174 11.17 -7.36 11.88
N ILE A 175 11.46 -6.25 11.22
CA ILE A 175 12.32 -5.19 11.75
C ILE A 175 11.51 -3.91 11.82
N THR A 176 11.48 -3.28 12.99
CA THR A 176 10.80 -2.00 13.20
C THR A 176 11.80 -0.94 13.60
N TYR A 177 11.59 0.31 13.16
CA TYR A 177 12.36 1.46 13.60
C TYR A 177 11.43 2.61 13.96
N ASP A 178 11.49 3.05 15.22
CA ASP A 178 10.80 4.22 15.72
C ASP A 178 11.77 5.42 15.66
N ASN A 179 11.44 6.42 14.83
CA ASN A 179 12.31 7.57 14.59
C ASN A 179 12.28 8.61 15.72
N GLU A 180 11.21 8.66 16.52
CA GLU A 180 11.05 9.60 17.63
C GLU A 180 11.81 9.08 18.85
N LEU A 181 11.74 7.76 19.08
CA LEU A 181 12.42 7.09 20.18
C LEU A 181 13.85 6.65 19.82
N GLU A 182 14.20 6.65 18.53
CA GLU A 182 15.46 6.14 17.97
C GLU A 182 15.73 4.66 18.34
N ILE A 183 14.68 3.84 18.34
CA ILE A 183 14.75 2.42 18.72
C ILE A 183 14.50 1.54 17.51
N LYS A 184 15.41 0.58 17.27
CA LYS A 184 15.21 -0.52 16.33
C LYS A 184 14.97 -1.84 17.06
N LYS A 185 14.05 -2.64 16.56
CA LYS A 185 13.72 -3.96 17.10
C LYS A 185 13.72 -5.00 15.98
N LEU A 186 14.20 -6.20 16.30
CA LEU A 186 14.10 -7.39 15.48
C LEU A 186 13.14 -8.36 16.18
N TYR A 187 12.17 -8.85 15.45
CA TYR A 187 11.26 -9.90 15.86
C TYR A 187 11.50 -11.15 15.03
N ILE A 188 11.44 -12.29 15.69
CA ILE A 188 11.54 -13.61 15.10
C ILE A 188 10.29 -14.38 15.51
N ASP A 189 9.50 -14.83 14.54
CA ASP A 189 8.25 -15.56 14.74
C ASP A 189 7.27 -14.81 15.65
N GLY A 190 7.17 -13.48 15.46
CA GLY A 190 6.30 -12.60 16.26
C GLY A 190 6.82 -12.23 17.66
N GLU A 191 7.99 -12.73 18.05
CA GLU A 191 8.59 -12.50 19.36
C GLU A 191 9.84 -11.61 19.29
N LEU A 192 9.98 -10.69 20.25
CA LEU A 192 11.13 -9.76 20.28
C LEU A 192 12.43 -10.53 20.48
N ALA A 193 13.31 -10.49 19.48
CA ALA A 193 14.60 -11.18 19.48
C ALA A 193 15.77 -10.26 19.86
N ALA A 194 15.73 -9.00 19.42
CA ALA A 194 16.77 -8.01 19.74
C ALA A 194 16.24 -6.57 19.69
N GLU A 195 16.88 -5.66 20.45
CA GLU A 195 16.63 -4.23 20.42
C GLU A 195 17.93 -3.42 20.53
N SER A 196 17.96 -2.22 19.96
CA SER A 196 19.05 -1.26 20.14
C SER A 196 18.54 0.17 19.97
N ASN A 197 19.21 1.13 20.62
CA ASN A 197 18.90 2.55 20.54
C ASN A 197 19.98 3.23 19.69
N ASP A 198 19.74 3.32 18.39
CA ASP A 198 20.65 3.91 17.42
C ASP A 198 19.86 4.75 16.42
N SER A 199 20.32 5.97 16.14
CA SER A 199 19.76 6.78 15.06
C SER A 199 20.06 6.13 13.71
N VAL A 200 19.02 5.96 12.89
CA VAL A 200 19.12 5.50 11.50
C VAL A 200 18.79 6.65 10.56
N TYR A 201 19.64 6.86 9.56
CA TYR A 201 19.35 7.81 8.48
C TYR A 201 18.77 7.07 7.28
N PRO A 202 17.64 7.52 6.72
CA PRO A 202 17.05 6.90 5.54
C PRO A 202 18.00 7.03 4.35
N ASN A 203 18.19 5.93 3.60
CA ASN A 203 18.90 5.94 2.34
C ASN A 203 17.90 6.24 1.21
N ASP A 204 18.01 7.43 0.62
CA ASP A 204 17.14 7.93 -0.46
C ASP A 204 17.82 7.88 -1.84
N THR A 205 19.06 7.37 -1.92
CA THR A 205 19.89 7.48 -3.14
C THR A 205 19.97 6.20 -3.96
N THR A 206 19.60 5.04 -3.39
CA THR A 206 19.68 3.75 -4.07
C THR A 206 18.35 3.01 -3.97
N PRO A 207 17.99 2.21 -4.99
CA PRO A 207 16.90 1.25 -4.87
C PRO A 207 17.11 0.37 -3.63
N PHE A 208 16.03 0.14 -2.90
CA PHE A 208 15.98 -0.81 -1.78
C PHE A 208 16.18 -2.23 -2.37
N ASN A 209 16.84 -3.24 -1.73
CA ASN A 209 17.09 -4.58 -2.33
C ASN A 209 16.75 -5.85 -1.47
N ILE A 210 15.91 -6.76 -1.98
CA ILE A 210 15.53 -8.12 -1.50
C ILE A 210 16.46 -9.15 -2.14
N GLY A 211 17.00 -10.07 -1.35
CA GLY A 211 17.84 -11.16 -1.90
C GLY A 211 19.26 -10.72 -2.29
N ALA A 212 19.56 -9.41 -2.38
CA ALA A 212 20.93 -8.91 -2.49
C ALA A 212 21.15 -7.56 -1.80
N GLY A 213 22.41 -7.24 -1.53
CA GLY A 213 22.85 -5.96 -0.99
C GLY A 213 24.24 -5.59 -1.51
N GLN A 214 24.69 -4.37 -1.21
CA GLN A 214 26.04 -3.93 -1.55
C GLN A 214 26.63 -3.10 -0.41
N ASP A 215 27.88 -3.39 -0.04
CA ASP A 215 28.66 -2.58 0.90
C ASP A 215 30.05 -2.28 0.31
N GLN A 216 30.46 -1.00 0.33
CA GLN A 216 31.72 -0.50 -0.22
C GLN A 216 32.06 -1.01 -1.65
N GLY A 217 31.05 -1.25 -2.50
CA GLY A 217 31.25 -1.76 -3.86
C GLY A 217 31.31 -3.28 -3.98
N THR A 218 31.18 -4.01 -2.86
CA THR A 218 31.09 -5.48 -2.84
C THR A 218 29.62 -5.88 -2.76
N GLY A 219 29.14 -6.69 -3.71
CA GLY A 219 27.80 -7.27 -3.67
C GLY A 219 27.72 -8.46 -2.72
N PHE A 220 26.57 -8.62 -2.08
CA PHE A 220 26.22 -9.73 -1.20
C PHE A 220 24.88 -10.28 -1.66
N PHE A 221 24.76 -11.60 -1.74
CA PHE A 221 23.57 -12.29 -2.22
C PHE A 221 23.07 -13.22 -1.12
N PHE A 222 21.76 -13.22 -0.91
CA PHE A 222 21.08 -14.15 -0.04
C PHE A 222 21.05 -15.52 -0.72
N VAL A 223 21.14 -16.57 0.09
CA VAL A 223 21.01 -17.95 -0.35
C VAL A 223 19.85 -18.54 0.43
N GLY A 224 18.74 -18.85 -0.26
CA GLY A 224 17.54 -19.41 0.35
C GLY A 224 16.25 -18.92 -0.30
N ASP A 225 15.14 -19.24 0.34
CA ASP A 225 13.79 -18.91 -0.11
C ASP A 225 13.30 -17.64 0.59
N ILE A 226 12.59 -16.76 -0.12
CA ILE A 226 11.90 -15.61 0.48
C ILE A 226 10.46 -15.56 -0.02
N ASP A 227 9.56 -15.25 0.91
CA ASP A 227 8.12 -15.11 0.70
C ASP A 227 7.55 -13.97 1.56
N ASP A 228 6.34 -13.52 1.25
CA ASP A 228 5.52 -12.61 2.06
C ASP A 228 6.22 -11.33 2.58
N ILE A 229 6.86 -10.60 1.67
CA ILE A 229 7.60 -9.38 2.05
C ILE A 229 6.65 -8.19 2.18
N GLY A 230 6.57 -7.62 3.39
CA GLY A 230 5.86 -6.37 3.65
C GLY A 230 6.80 -5.22 4.08
N LEU A 231 6.45 -3.99 3.71
CA LEU A 231 7.08 -2.77 4.19
C LEU A 231 6.01 -1.79 4.69
N TRP A 232 6.25 -1.20 5.86
CA TRP A 232 5.35 -0.23 6.48
C TRP A 232 6.01 1.13 6.64
N ASN A 233 5.22 2.20 6.62
CA ASN A 233 5.70 3.56 6.89
C ASN A 233 5.71 3.93 8.39
N GLY A 234 5.53 2.96 9.28
CA GLY A 234 5.54 3.15 10.73
C GLY A 234 6.11 1.93 11.45
N ALA A 235 6.49 2.12 12.71
CA ALA A 235 6.97 1.03 13.55
C ALA A 235 5.79 0.19 14.07
N LEU A 236 5.69 -1.05 13.60
CA LEU A 236 4.68 -1.99 14.10
C LEU A 236 4.91 -2.33 15.58
N ALA A 237 3.82 -2.39 16.34
CA ALA A 237 3.79 -2.97 17.67
C ALA A 237 3.90 -4.50 17.58
N GLN A 238 4.39 -5.14 18.63
CA GLN A 238 4.58 -6.59 18.63
C GLN A 238 3.29 -7.38 18.34
N ASP A 239 2.14 -6.90 18.83
CA ASP A 239 0.84 -7.56 18.60
C ASP A 239 0.38 -7.45 17.14
N GLU A 240 0.96 -6.55 16.35
CA GLU A 240 0.68 -6.37 14.92
C GLU A 240 1.60 -7.22 14.02
N ILE A 241 2.65 -7.82 14.59
CA ILE A 241 3.65 -8.64 13.88
C ILE A 241 3.28 -10.14 13.95
N LYS A 242 2.29 -10.51 14.77
CA LYS A 242 1.91 -11.90 15.04
C LYS A 242 0.92 -12.48 14.04
#